data_AF-A0A133VGL6-F1
#
_entry.id   AF-A0A133VGL6-F1
#
_cell.length_a   1.000
_cell.length_b   1.000
_cell.length_c   1.000
_cell.angle_alpha   90.00
_cell.angle_beta   90.00
_cell.angle_gamma   90.00
#
_symmetry.space_group_name_H-M   'P 1'
#
loop_
_entity.id
_entity.type
_entity.pdbx_description
1 polymer ?
#
loop_
_entity_poly.entity_id
_entity_poly.type
_entity_poly.pdbx_seq_one_letter_code
_entity_poly.pdbx_strand_id
1 'polypeptide(L)'
;MEFLSELLESEKILVSRLRRGELDQKTVGALLSRINTGVVTLVQDALDDRDLAEELVRAFEKAIKNQITVAPPVLSTLGKTLAMRHDLEFNGHRPSEQDLKRNLAGLKITLEQLESEKHLNVSQRDRKKIGRSKENQRDNPMFC
;
A
#
# COMPACT_ATOMS: atom_id res chain seq x y z
N MET A 1 10.72 6.27 16.52
CA MET A 1 10.60 6.51 15.06
C MET A 1 11.33 5.53 14.14
N GLU A 2 12.36 4.82 14.58
CA GLU A 2 13.08 3.82 13.78
C GLU A 2 12.15 2.70 13.26
N PHE A 3 11.28 2.19 14.14
CA PHE A 3 10.27 1.18 13.82
C PHE A 3 9.33 1.53 12.65
N LEU A 4 8.78 2.77 12.61
CA LEU A 4 7.94 3.19 11.48
C LEU A 4 8.75 3.20 10.17
N SER A 5 10.00 3.65 10.22
CA SER A 5 10.85 3.73 9.03
C SER A 5 11.16 2.33 8.49
N GLU A 6 11.42 1.36 9.37
CA GLU A 6 11.61 -0.05 9.01
C GLU A 6 10.33 -0.67 8.40
N LEU A 7 9.16 -0.37 8.96
CA LEU A 7 7.88 -0.83 8.43
C LEU A 7 7.64 -0.30 7.00
N LEU A 8 7.89 0.98 6.75
CA LEU A 8 7.70 1.61 5.44
C LEU A 8 8.72 1.11 4.40
N GLU A 9 9.99 0.94 4.79
CA GLU A 9 11.00 0.35 3.90
C GLU A 9 10.67 -1.11 3.57
N SER A 10 10.19 -1.87 4.56
CA SER A 10 9.72 -3.25 4.37
C SER A 10 8.57 -3.32 3.37
N GLU A 11 7.63 -2.38 3.42
CA GLU A 11 6.52 -2.28 2.45
C GLU A 11 7.04 -2.15 1.01
N LYS A 12 7.98 -1.22 0.78
CA LYS A 12 8.59 -0.97 -0.53
C LYS A 12 9.35 -2.19 -1.05
N ILE A 13 10.10 -2.86 -0.19
CA ILE A 13 10.81 -4.10 -0.54
C ILE A 13 9.80 -5.17 -0.96
N LEU A 14 8.74 -5.40 -0.18
CA LEU A 14 7.74 -6.42 -0.48
C LEU A 14 7.05 -6.19 -1.83
N VAL A 15 6.70 -4.94 -2.14
CA VAL A 15 6.08 -4.61 -3.43
C VAL A 15 7.07 -4.73 -4.58
N SER A 16 8.33 -4.35 -4.37
CA SER A 16 9.39 -4.59 -5.35
C SER A 16 9.55 -6.09 -5.66
N ARG A 17 9.58 -6.94 -4.63
CA ARG A 17 9.66 -8.40 -4.78
C ARG A 17 8.44 -8.99 -5.48
N LEU A 18 7.24 -8.48 -5.20
CA LEU A 18 6.03 -8.84 -5.95
C LEU A 18 6.16 -8.51 -7.44
N ARG A 19 6.62 -7.29 -7.78
CA ARG A 19 6.79 -6.84 -9.17
C ARG A 19 7.82 -7.68 -9.93
N ARG A 20 8.87 -8.14 -9.25
CA ARG A 20 9.89 -9.04 -9.82
C ARG A 20 9.43 -10.50 -9.91
N GLY A 21 8.27 -10.84 -9.34
CA GLY A 21 7.76 -12.21 -9.29
C GLY A 21 8.50 -13.10 -8.29
N GLU A 22 9.31 -12.53 -7.39
CA GLU A 22 10.07 -13.25 -6.36
C GLU A 22 9.16 -13.72 -5.21
N LEU A 23 8.07 -12.99 -4.95
CA LEU A 23 7.05 -13.36 -3.99
C LEU A 23 5.68 -13.39 -4.65
N ASP A 24 4.83 -14.33 -4.21
CA ASP A 24 3.46 -14.39 -4.67
C ASP A 24 2.57 -13.33 -4.00
N GLN A 25 1.46 -13.02 -4.66
CA GLN A 25 0.54 -11.98 -4.24
C GLN A 25 -0.14 -12.26 -2.90
N LYS A 26 -0.41 -13.53 -2.56
CA LYS A 26 -1.06 -13.90 -1.30
C LYS A 26 -0.10 -13.64 -0.14
N THR A 27 1.16 -14.04 -0.30
CA THR A 27 2.22 -13.81 0.70
C THR A 27 2.46 -12.31 0.91
N VAL A 28 2.64 -11.56 -0.18
CA VAL A 28 2.86 -10.10 -0.11
C VAL A 28 1.65 -9.40 0.50
N GLY A 29 0.42 -9.76 0.11
CA GLY A 29 -0.80 -9.19 0.69
C GLY A 29 -0.92 -9.43 2.20
N ALA A 30 -0.59 -10.63 2.68
CA ALA A 30 -0.60 -10.94 4.11
C ALA A 30 0.45 -10.12 4.90
N LEU A 31 1.64 -9.93 4.33
CA LEU A 31 2.71 -9.15 4.96
C LEU A 31 2.40 -7.65 4.96
N LEU A 32 1.89 -7.11 3.85
CA LEU A 32 1.45 -5.71 3.76
C LEU A 32 0.30 -5.41 4.74
N SER A 33 -0.64 -6.35 4.91
CA SER A 33 -1.71 -6.21 5.90
C SER A 33 -1.19 -6.07 7.33
N ARG A 34 -0.13 -6.80 7.69
CA ARG A 34 0.52 -6.68 9.00
C ARG A 34 1.22 -5.33 9.17
N ILE A 35 1.93 -4.87 8.14
CA ILE A 35 2.58 -3.55 8.15
C ILE A 35 1.53 -2.45 8.33
N ASN A 36 0.45 -2.48 7.55
CA ASN A 36 -0.65 -1.51 7.67
C ASN A 36 -1.28 -1.55 9.06
N THR A 37 -1.45 -2.73 9.65
CA THR A 37 -1.97 -2.85 11.02
C THR A 37 -1.04 -2.15 12.01
N GLY A 38 0.26 -2.38 11.93
CA GLY A 38 1.24 -1.70 12.79
C GLY A 38 1.23 -0.18 12.64
N VAL A 39 1.16 0.33 11.40
CA VAL A 39 1.06 1.78 11.15
C VAL A 39 -0.24 2.37 11.69
N VAL A 40 -1.38 1.68 11.52
CA VAL A 40 -2.67 2.12 12.06
C VAL A 40 -2.64 2.15 13.59
N THR A 41 -2.06 1.13 14.24
CA THR A 41 -1.91 1.12 15.70
C THR A 41 -1.08 2.31 16.18
N LEU A 42 0.05 2.62 15.53
CA LEU A 42 0.85 3.80 15.88
C LEU A 42 0.05 5.11 15.76
N VAL A 43 -0.77 5.23 14.71
CA VAL A 43 -1.63 6.39 14.53
C VAL A 43 -2.68 6.46 15.63
N GLN A 44 -3.28 5.33 16.03
CA GLN A 44 -4.24 5.28 17.12
C GLN A 44 -3.62 5.72 18.44
N ASP A 45 -2.43 5.20 18.77
CA ASP A 45 -1.71 5.61 19.98
C ASP A 45 -1.40 7.11 19.97
N ALA A 46 -1.05 7.64 18.80
CA ALA A 46 -0.76 9.06 18.63
C ALA A 46 -2.00 9.97 18.63
N LEU A 47 -3.23 9.45 18.51
CA LEU A 47 -4.43 10.29 18.60
C LEU A 47 -4.63 10.88 20.00
N ASP A 48 -4.02 10.26 21.01
CA ASP A 48 -4.09 10.68 22.42
C ASP A 48 -2.78 11.30 22.92
N ASP A 49 -1.67 11.13 22.18
CA ASP A 49 -0.34 11.66 22.51
C ASP A 49 0.13 12.66 21.44
N ARG A 50 0.16 13.95 21.81
CA ARG A 50 0.55 15.04 20.90
C ARG A 50 2.01 14.97 20.48
N ASP A 51 2.91 14.57 21.37
CA ASP A 51 4.35 14.55 21.07
C ASP A 51 4.62 13.41 20.07
N LEU A 52 4.01 12.24 20.30
CA LEU A 52 4.03 11.13 19.35
C LEU A 52 3.39 11.51 18.01
N ALA A 53 2.28 12.26 18.02
CA ALA A 53 1.64 12.75 16.80
C ALA A 53 2.58 13.64 15.98
N GLU A 54 3.32 14.54 16.62
CA GLU A 54 4.28 15.42 15.94
C GLU A 54 5.43 14.60 15.31
N GLU A 55 5.97 13.62 16.04
CA GLU A 55 6.97 12.71 15.49
C GLU A 55 6.46 11.94 14.27
N LEU A 56 5.26 11.36 14.36
CA LEU A 56 4.64 10.61 13.26
C LEU A 56 4.36 11.48 12.04
N VAL A 57 3.85 12.70 12.23
CA VAL A 57 3.62 13.65 11.15
C VAL A 57 4.92 13.92 10.39
N ARG A 58 6.01 14.26 11.09
CA ARG A 58 7.32 14.51 10.48
C ARG A 58 7.84 13.30 9.70
N ALA A 59 7.64 12.09 10.20
CA ALA A 59 8.06 10.89 9.47
C ALA A 59 7.20 10.58 8.25
N PHE A 60 5.88 10.80 8.31
CA PHE A 60 5.01 10.65 7.14
C PHE A 60 5.39 11.66 6.05
N GLU A 61 5.66 12.92 6.40
CA GLU A 61 6.17 13.91 5.44
C GLU A 61 7.47 13.45 4.78
N LYS A 62 8.43 13.00 5.58
CA LYS A 62 9.71 12.48 5.09
C LYS A 62 9.52 11.27 4.16
N ALA A 63 8.66 10.33 4.53
CA ALA A 63 8.38 9.14 3.73
C ALA A 63 7.73 9.47 2.39
N ILE A 64 6.80 10.41 2.36
CA ILE A 64 6.16 10.89 1.13
C ILE A 64 7.17 11.62 0.26
N LYS A 65 7.92 12.58 0.84
CA LYS A 65 8.94 13.35 0.11
C LYS A 65 10.00 12.46 -0.54
N ASN A 66 10.40 11.40 0.16
CA ASN A 66 11.46 10.50 -0.29
C ASN A 66 10.93 9.27 -1.06
N GLN A 67 9.62 9.16 -1.31
CA GLN A 67 9.01 8.01 -1.99
C GLN A 67 9.45 6.66 -1.38
N ILE A 68 9.43 6.61 -0.04
CA ILE A 68 9.86 5.42 0.74
C ILE A 68 8.76 4.35 0.74
N THR A 69 7.51 4.72 0.44
CA THR A 69 6.36 3.81 0.38
C THR A 69 5.79 3.73 -1.04
N VAL A 70 5.07 2.65 -1.34
CA VAL A 70 4.25 2.55 -2.56
C VAL A 70 2.82 3.05 -2.39
N ALA A 71 2.39 3.32 -1.16
CA ALA A 71 1.09 3.88 -0.83
C ALA A 71 1.16 5.32 -0.25
N PRO A 72 1.77 6.32 -0.96
CA PRO A 72 1.76 7.71 -0.52
C PRO A 72 0.38 8.27 -0.12
N PRO A 73 -0.75 7.91 -0.78
CA PRO A 73 -2.07 8.39 -0.36
C PRO A 73 -2.48 7.92 1.04
N VAL A 74 -2.12 6.69 1.44
CA VAL A 74 -2.40 6.16 2.79
C VAL A 74 -1.66 6.99 3.82
N LEU A 75 -0.35 7.12 3.68
CA LEU A 75 0.47 7.89 4.63
C LEU A 75 0.04 9.35 4.70
N SER A 76 -0.30 9.95 3.55
CA SER A 76 -0.80 11.31 3.51
C SER A 76 -2.12 11.45 4.27
N THR A 77 -3.02 10.48 4.16
CA THR A 77 -4.29 10.47 4.90
C THR A 77 -4.07 10.35 6.40
N LEU A 78 -3.23 9.40 6.82
CA LEU A 78 -2.93 9.16 8.23
C LEU A 78 -2.23 10.37 8.87
N GLY A 79 -1.22 10.93 8.20
CA GLY A 79 -0.52 12.11 8.68
C GLY A 79 -1.38 13.36 8.76
N LYS A 80 -2.24 13.62 7.76
CA LYS A 80 -3.20 14.73 7.83
C LYS A 80 -4.23 14.55 8.94
N THR A 81 -4.62 13.30 9.24
CA THR A 81 -5.57 13.01 10.32
C THR A 81 -4.98 13.38 11.68
N LEU A 82 -3.73 12.97 11.94
CA LEU A 82 -3.00 13.36 13.15
C LEU A 82 -2.81 14.88 13.22
N ALA A 83 -2.33 15.48 12.13
CA ALA A 83 -2.08 16.91 12.11
C ALA A 83 -3.35 17.74 12.38
N MET A 84 -4.50 17.35 11.81
CA MET A 84 -5.77 18.01 12.10
C MET A 84 -6.23 17.82 13.55
N ARG A 85 -6.05 16.61 14.13
CA ARG A 85 -6.45 16.32 15.51
C ARG A 85 -5.68 17.14 16.55
N HIS A 86 -4.39 17.38 16.30
CA HIS A 86 -3.47 18.01 17.24
C HIS A 86 -3.09 19.46 16.87
N ASP A 87 -3.80 20.08 15.92
CA ASP A 87 -3.54 21.43 15.41
C ASP A 87 -2.10 21.66 14.90
N LEU A 88 -1.58 20.65 14.20
CA LEU A 88 -0.24 20.64 13.59
C LEU A 88 -0.32 20.92 12.09
N GLU A 89 0.83 21.27 11.50
CA GLU A 89 1.00 21.38 10.06
C GLU A 89 1.39 20.04 9.44
N PHE A 90 1.02 19.84 8.17
CA PHE A 90 1.43 18.72 7.33
C PHE A 90 1.87 19.24 5.96
N ASN A 91 3.13 19.01 5.61
CA ASN A 91 3.85 19.62 4.48
C ASN A 91 3.76 21.16 4.49
N GLY A 92 3.90 21.79 5.65
CA GLY A 92 3.86 23.25 5.81
C GLY A 92 2.47 23.88 5.68
N HIS A 93 1.41 23.06 5.74
CA HIS A 93 0.02 23.52 5.67
C HIS A 93 -0.84 22.82 6.72
N ARG A 94 -1.74 23.55 7.40
CA ARG A 94 -2.74 22.94 8.28
C ARG A 94 -3.79 22.20 7.44
N PRO A 95 -3.96 20.87 7.61
CA PRO A 95 -4.93 20.12 6.83
C PRO A 95 -6.36 20.57 7.11
N SER A 96 -7.17 20.68 6.07
CA SER A 96 -8.61 20.88 6.20
C SER A 96 -9.39 19.57 6.12
N GLU A 97 -10.63 19.57 6.60
CA GLU A 97 -11.55 18.43 6.45
C GLU A 97 -11.76 18.07 4.95
N GLN A 98 -11.73 19.08 4.06
CA GLN A 98 -11.82 18.87 2.62
C GLN A 98 -10.59 18.16 2.05
N ASP A 99 -9.40 18.41 2.60
CA ASP A 99 -8.17 17.70 2.20
C ASP A 99 -8.23 16.22 2.57
N LEU A 100 -8.77 15.89 3.74
CA LEU A 100 -9.00 14.51 4.16
C LEU A 100 -10.02 13.82 3.24
N LYS A 101 -11.14 14.48 2.92
CA LYS A 101 -12.14 13.94 1.99
C LYS A 101 -11.55 13.64 0.61
N ARG A 102 -10.73 14.55 0.07
CA ARG A 102 -10.03 14.34 -1.21
C ARG A 102 -9.04 13.19 -1.13
N ASN A 103 -8.25 13.12 -0.07
CA ASN A 103 -7.29 12.03 0.16
C ASN A 103 -7.99 10.67 0.27
N LEU A 104 -9.10 10.59 1.01
CA LEU A 104 -9.90 9.37 1.13
C LEU A 104 -10.49 8.92 -0.21
N ALA A 105 -10.97 9.87 -1.04
CA ALA A 105 -11.40 9.57 -2.40
C ALA A 105 -10.26 9.04 -3.26
N GLY A 106 -9.07 9.66 -3.20
CA GLY A 106 -7.88 9.19 -3.89
C GLY A 106 -7.44 7.81 -3.43
N LEU A 107 -7.47 7.54 -2.12
CA LEU A 107 -7.17 6.24 -1.55
C LEU A 107 -8.13 5.17 -2.06
N LYS A 108 -9.43 5.46 -2.10
CA LYS A 108 -10.44 4.54 -2.63
C LYS A 108 -10.14 4.16 -4.08
N ILE A 109 -9.81 5.14 -4.93
CA ILE A 109 -9.41 4.90 -6.32
C ILE A 109 -8.14 4.04 -6.39
N THR A 110 -7.11 4.34 -5.59
CA THR A 110 -5.87 3.54 -5.55
C THR A 110 -6.14 2.10 -5.10
N LEU A 111 -7.00 1.89 -4.12
CA LEU A 111 -7.39 0.54 -3.67
C LEU A 111 -8.17 -0.21 -4.76
N GLU A 112 -9.14 0.44 -5.41
CA GLU A 112 -9.89 -0.13 -6.55
C GLU A 112 -8.96 -0.50 -7.72
N GLN A 113 -7.93 0.30 -7.97
CA GLN A 113 -6.90 0.02 -8.99
C GLN A 113 -6.01 -1.16 -8.60
N LEU A 114 -5.54 -1.24 -7.35
CA LEU A 114 -4.74 -2.36 -6.86
C LEU A 114 -5.54 -3.69 -6.85
N GLU A 115 -6.83 -3.64 -6.53
CA GLU A 115 -7.73 -4.78 -6.68
C GLU A 115 -7.96 -5.13 -8.16
N SER A 116 -8.06 -4.15 -9.04
CA SER A 116 -8.17 -4.39 -10.48
C SER A 116 -6.89 -5.00 -11.07
N GLU A 117 -5.71 -4.58 -10.63
CA GLU A 117 -4.42 -5.20 -10.99
C GLU A 117 -4.32 -6.66 -10.47
N LYS A 118 -4.93 -6.96 -9.31
CA LYS A 118 -5.10 -8.34 -8.83
C LYS A 118 -5.96 -9.16 -9.80
N HIS A 119 -7.04 -8.62 -10.34
CA HIS A 119 -7.89 -9.31 -11.32
C HIS A 119 -7.24 -9.44 -12.71
N LEU A 120 -6.50 -8.42 -13.17
CA LEU A 120 -5.76 -8.46 -14.44
C LEU A 120 -4.65 -9.51 -14.42
N ASN A 121 -3.89 -9.62 -13.32
CA ASN A 121 -2.87 -10.66 -13.15
C ASN A 121 -3.45 -12.07 -13.05
N VAL A 122 -4.66 -12.24 -12.50
CA VAL A 122 -5.40 -13.52 -12.51
C VAL A 122 -5.82 -13.88 -13.95
N SER A 123 -6.44 -12.93 -14.68
CA SER A 123 -6.91 -13.18 -16.06
C SER A 123 -5.77 -13.48 -17.06
N GLN A 124 -4.58 -12.89 -16.88
CA GLN A 124 -3.40 -13.23 -17.68
C GLN A 124 -2.83 -14.62 -17.35
N ARG A 125 -2.90 -15.06 -16.08
CA ARG A 125 -2.52 -16.43 -15.68
C ARG A 125 -3.49 -17.47 -16.24
N ASP A 126 -4.79 -17.16 -16.27
CA ASP A 126 -5.79 -18.06 -16.87
C ASP A 126 -5.63 -18.15 -18.40
N ARG A 127 -5.35 -17.04 -19.09
CA ARG A 127 -5.02 -17.06 -20.53
C ARG A 127 -3.76 -17.88 -20.85
N LYS A 128 -2.71 -17.79 -20.02
CA LYS A 128 -1.50 -18.64 -20.18
C LYS A 128 -1.76 -20.12 -19.88
N LYS A 129 -2.63 -20.44 -18.91
CA LYS A 129 -3.06 -21.83 -18.64
C LYS A 129 -3.89 -22.42 -19.79
N ILE A 130 -4.80 -21.63 -20.36
CA ILE A 130 -5.62 -22.04 -21.51
C ILE A 130 -4.76 -22.20 -22.77
N GLY A 131 -3.74 -21.33 -22.96
CA GLY A 131 -2.77 -21.47 -24.05
C GLY A 131 -1.97 -22.78 -23.99
N ARG A 132 -1.46 -23.16 -22.81
CA ARG A 132 -0.72 -24.44 -22.63
C ARG A 132 -1.60 -25.69 -22.75
N SER A 133 -2.89 -25.61 -22.40
CA SER A 133 -3.82 -26.73 -22.59
C SER A 133 -4.18 -27.00 -24.07
N LYS A 134 -4.10 -25.99 -24.96
CA LYS A 134 -4.33 -26.20 -26.39
C LYS A 134 -3.11 -26.71 -27.16
N GLU A 135 -1.89 -26.46 -26.68
CA GLU A 135 -0.67 -27.02 -27.26
C GLU A 135 -0.53 -28.51 -26.92
N ASN A 136 -0.76 -28.91 -25.66
CA ASN A 136 -0.66 -30.32 -25.24
C ASN A 136 -1.76 -31.25 -25.80
N GLN A 137 -2.81 -30.72 -26.45
CA GLN A 137 -3.81 -31.53 -27.14
C GLN A 137 -3.45 -31.83 -28.60
N ARG A 138 -2.49 -31.12 -29.21
CA ARG A 138 -2.00 -31.43 -30.57
C ARG A 138 -0.92 -32.50 -30.59
N ASP A 139 -0.21 -32.69 -29.49
CA ASP A 139 0.88 -33.66 -29.37
C ASP A 139 0.44 -35.02 -28.80
N ASN A 140 -0.87 -35.31 -28.79
CA ASN A 140 -1.39 -36.61 -28.34
C ASN A 140 -1.72 -37.49 -29.56
N PRO A 141 -0.93 -38.53 -29.88
CA PRO A 141 -1.06 -39.33 -31.11
C PRO A 141 -2.22 -40.35 -31.08
N MET A 142 -3.23 -40.16 -30.23
CA MET A 142 -4.36 -41.09 -30.05
C MET A 142 -5.68 -40.59 -30.65
N PHE A 143 -5.61 -39.68 -31.62
CA PHE A 143 -6.71 -39.38 -32.53
C PHE A 143 -6.15 -39.09 -33.93
N CYS A 144 -5.79 -40.16 -34.64
CA CYS A 144 -5.95 -40.26 -36.09
C CYS A 144 -7.07 -41.27 -36.36
#